data_AF-A0A524GTF3-F1
#
_entry.id   AF-A0A524GTF3-F1
#
_cell.length_a   1.000
_cell.length_b   1.000
_cell.length_c   1.000
_cell.angle_alpha   90.00
_cell.angle_beta   90.00
_cell.angle_gamma   90.00
#
_symmetry.space_group_name_H-M   'P 1'
#
loop_
_entity.id
_entity.type
_entity.pdbx_description
1 polymer ?
#
loop_
_entity_poly.entity_id
_entity_poly.type
_entity_poly.pdbx_seq_one_letter_code
_entity_poly.pdbx_strand_id
1 'polypeptide(L)'
;MNHKAKAAPPRWMISIAAAAAATICLANLALAKPEKQVAPDPGRTTPVHNIPLFGAEGGAIDPAAESAKPISQKVTCGKCHDYEIIERG
;
A
#
# COMPACT_ATOMS: atom_id res chain seq x y z
N MET A 1 -13.90 18.88 -43.45
CA MET A 1 -13.66 18.25 -42.14
C MET A 1 -13.74 16.74 -42.36
N ASN A 2 -12.60 16.05 -42.41
CA ASN A 2 -12.54 14.65 -42.84
C ASN A 2 -12.42 13.73 -41.62
N HIS A 3 -13.53 13.17 -41.16
CA HIS A 3 -13.54 12.12 -40.14
C HIS A 3 -13.21 10.77 -40.79
N LYS A 4 -11.94 10.38 -40.79
CA LYS A 4 -11.57 8.98 -41.06
C LYS A 4 -12.01 8.12 -39.88
N ALA A 5 -12.99 7.25 -40.10
CA ALA A 5 -13.35 6.21 -39.14
C ALA A 5 -12.14 5.29 -38.93
N LYS A 6 -11.68 5.17 -37.68
CA LYS A 6 -10.64 4.20 -37.31
C LYS A 6 -11.26 2.81 -37.39
N ALA A 7 -10.67 1.93 -38.20
CA ALA A 7 -11.11 0.55 -38.31
C ALA A 7 -10.96 -0.16 -36.95
N ALA A 8 -12.00 -0.90 -36.55
CA ALA A 8 -11.97 -1.67 -35.31
C ALA A 8 -10.91 -2.77 -35.40
N PRO A 9 -10.14 -3.04 -34.32
CA PRO A 9 -9.12 -4.06 -34.34
C PRO A 9 -9.75 -5.46 -34.54
N PRO A 10 -9.09 -6.35 -35.28
CA PRO A 10 -9.61 -7.68 -35.54
C PRO A 10 -9.71 -8.51 -34.24
N ARG A 11 -10.74 -9.36 -34.15
CA ARG A 11 -11.13 -10.07 -32.92
C ARG A 11 -9.99 -10.88 -32.28
N TRP A 12 -9.04 -11.39 -33.06
CA TRP A 12 -7.87 -12.12 -32.55
C TRP A 12 -6.90 -11.22 -31.76
N MET A 13 -6.80 -9.93 -32.09
CA MET A 13 -5.98 -8.96 -31.32
C MET A 13 -6.62 -8.65 -29.96
N ILE A 14 -7.95 -8.65 -29.87
CA ILE A 14 -8.69 -8.45 -28.62
C ILE A 14 -8.47 -9.66 -27.68
N SER A 15 -8.48 -10.87 -28.24
CA SER A 15 -8.22 -12.11 -27.47
C SER A 15 -6.79 -12.20 -26.93
N ILE A 16 -5.78 -11.76 -27.68
CA ILE A 16 -4.38 -11.74 -27.22
C ILE A 16 -4.18 -10.72 -26.09
N ALA A 17 -4.76 -9.52 -26.22
CA ALA A 17 -4.67 -8.49 -25.20
C ALA A 17 -5.30 -8.92 -23.86
N ALA A 18 -6.45 -9.61 -23.91
CA ALA A 18 -7.10 -10.15 -22.73
C ALA A 18 -6.27 -11.25 -22.05
N ALA A 19 -5.65 -12.14 -22.82
CA ALA A 19 -4.78 -13.20 -22.29
C ALA A 19 -3.50 -12.64 -21.63
N ALA A 20 -2.91 -11.60 -22.22
CA ALA A 20 -1.74 -10.91 -21.66
C ALA A 20 -2.06 -10.17 -20.34
N ALA A 21 -3.21 -9.51 -20.26
CA ALA A 21 -3.63 -8.84 -19.04
C ALA A 21 -3.87 -9.84 -17.89
N ALA A 22 -4.53 -10.97 -18.19
CA ALA A 22 -4.77 -12.02 -17.20
C ALA A 22 -3.46 -12.63 -16.65
N THR A 23 -2.47 -12.87 -17.52
CA THR A 23 -1.15 -13.39 -17.10
C THR A 23 -0.38 -12.39 -16.24
N ILE A 24 -0.44 -11.09 -16.56
CA ILE A 24 0.18 -10.03 -15.73
C ILE A 24 -0.49 -9.93 -14.36
N CYS A 25 -1.82 -10.01 -14.27
CA CYS A 25 -2.53 -9.99 -12.99
C CYS A 25 -2.18 -11.21 -12.11
N LEU A 26 -2.10 -12.40 -12.70
CA LEU A 26 -1.74 -13.64 -12.00
C LEU A 26 -0.30 -13.62 -11.48
N ALA A 27 0.64 -13.07 -12.26
CA ALA A 27 2.04 -12.96 -11.85
C ALA A 27 2.23 -12.02 -10.64
N ASN A 28 1.46 -10.94 -10.54
CA ASN A 28 1.53 -10.03 -9.39
C ASN A 28 1.00 -10.66 -8.11
N LEU A 29 -0.02 -11.53 -8.19
CA LEU A 29 -0.54 -12.26 -7.03
C LEU A 29 0.49 -13.25 -6.46
N ALA A 30 1.28 -13.90 -7.32
CA ALA A 30 2.33 -14.84 -6.91
C ALA A 30 3.55 -14.15 -6.27
N LEU A 31 3.76 -12.86 -6.53
CA LEU A 31 4.86 -12.08 -5.98
C LEU A 31 4.54 -11.43 -4.62
N ALA A 32 3.28 -11.49 -4.19
CA ALA A 32 2.87 -10.99 -2.88
C ALA A 32 3.53 -11.85 -1.79
N LYS A 33 4.49 -11.26 -1.07
CA LYS A 33 5.10 -11.92 0.09
C LYS A 33 4.02 -12.08 1.17
N PRO A 34 3.87 -13.28 1.77
CA PRO A 34 2.90 -13.46 2.84
C PRO A 34 3.22 -12.50 3.99
N GLU A 35 2.20 -11.79 4.47
CA GLU A 35 2.35 -10.93 5.63
C GLU A 35 2.71 -11.80 6.83
N LYS A 36 3.87 -11.52 7.45
CA LYS A 36 4.33 -12.27 8.60
C LYS A 36 3.42 -11.91 9.77
N GLN A 37 2.61 -12.86 10.24
CA GLN A 37 1.91 -12.72 11.51
C GLN A 37 2.96 -12.59 12.62
N VAL A 38 3.06 -11.40 13.19
CA VAL A 38 3.90 -11.14 14.36
C VAL A 38 3.00 -11.31 15.59
N ALA A 39 3.45 -12.15 16.53
CA ALA A 39 2.78 -12.25 17.82
C ALA A 39 2.78 -10.87 18.49
N PRO A 40 1.66 -10.40 19.03
CA PRO A 40 1.62 -9.15 19.79
C PRO A 40 2.69 -9.16 20.89
N ASP A 41 3.31 -8.01 21.15
CA ASP A 41 4.22 -7.88 22.29
C ASP A 41 3.52 -8.31 23.59
N PRO A 42 4.22 -8.94 24.54
CA PRO A 42 3.67 -9.41 25.81
C PRO A 42 3.32 -8.27 26.80
N GLY A 43 2.88 -7.11 26.29
CA GLY A 43 2.44 -5.97 27.08
C GLY A 43 1.04 -6.16 27.68
N ARG A 44 0.69 -5.30 28.65
CA ARG A 44 -0.65 -5.29 29.26
C ARG A 44 -1.75 -4.74 28.33
N THR A 45 -1.37 -4.23 27.17
CA THR A 45 -2.29 -3.63 26.18
C THR A 45 -2.19 -4.39 24.88
N THR A 46 -3.34 -4.85 24.37
CA THR A 46 -3.43 -5.45 23.04
C THR A 46 -3.29 -4.34 21.99
N PRO A 47 -2.35 -4.46 21.03
CA PRO A 47 -2.27 -3.51 19.92
C PRO A 47 -3.56 -3.56 19.11
N VAL A 48 -4.19 -2.41 18.92
CA VAL A 48 -5.44 -2.27 18.16
C VAL A 48 -5.22 -2.13 16.65
N HIS A 49 -3.99 -1.81 16.24
CA HIS A 49 -3.65 -1.59 14.84
C HIS A 49 -2.31 -2.24 14.50
N ASN A 50 -2.24 -2.82 13.30
CA ASN A 50 -0.99 -3.08 12.60
C ASN A 50 -0.90 -2.09 11.43
N ILE A 51 -0.17 -0.99 11.60
CA ILE A 51 -0.07 0.09 10.61
C ILE A 51 1.38 0.35 10.24
N PRO A 52 1.66 0.78 8.99
CA PRO A 52 2.97 1.27 8.63
C PRO A 52 3.34 2.49 9.48
N LEU A 53 4.58 2.55 9.93
CA LEU A 53 5.12 3.70 10.65
C LEU A 53 5.66 4.72 9.64
N PHE A 54 5.46 6.01 9.92
CA PHE A 54 5.90 7.09 9.03
C PHE A 54 6.80 8.08 9.75
N GLY A 55 7.82 8.57 9.04
CA GLY A 55 8.66 9.70 9.46
C GLY A 55 7.97 11.05 9.28
N ALA A 56 8.65 12.13 9.65
CA ALA A 56 8.12 13.50 9.55
C ALA A 56 7.87 13.94 8.10
N GLU A 57 8.69 13.47 7.17
CA GLU A 57 8.57 13.65 5.72
C GLU A 57 7.44 12.81 5.09
N GLY A 58 6.77 11.96 5.88
CA GLY A 58 5.68 11.09 5.41
C GLY A 58 6.11 9.85 4.64
N GLY A 59 7.42 9.59 4.55
CA GLY A 59 7.94 8.30 4.10
C GLY A 59 7.71 7.20 5.14
N ALA A 60 7.40 5.99 4.68
CA ALA A 60 7.33 4.83 5.56
C ALA A 60 8.73 4.51 6.11
N ILE A 61 8.79 4.14 7.39
CA ILE A 61 10.03 3.73 8.05
C ILE A 61 9.97 2.26 8.43
N ASP A 62 11.12 1.60 8.34
CA ASP A 62 11.33 0.29 8.95
C ASP A 62 11.96 0.52 10.33
N PRO A 63 11.25 0.23 11.44
CA PRO A 63 11.78 0.40 12.79
C PRO A 63 12.94 -0.56 13.11
N ALA A 64 13.14 -1.62 12.32
CA ALA A 64 14.27 -2.54 12.48
C ALA A 64 15.54 -2.09 11.74
N ALA A 65 15.46 -1.04 10.90
CA ALA A 65 16.64 -0.51 10.21
C ALA A 65 17.56 0.23 11.19
N GLU A 66 18.88 0.03 11.06
CA GLU A 66 19.87 0.70 11.92
C GLU A 66 19.84 2.24 11.77
N SER A 67 19.43 2.72 10.59
CA SER A 67 19.25 4.14 10.28
C SER A 67 17.79 4.60 10.37
N ALA A 68 16.93 3.85 11.08
CA ALA A 68 15.52 4.21 11.24
C ALA A 68 15.37 5.62 11.80
N LYS A 69 14.62 6.46 11.08
CA LYS A 69 14.27 7.79 11.55
C LYS A 69 13.20 7.71 12.65
N PRO A 70 13.08 8.73 13.51
CA PRO A 70 12.00 8.78 14.49
C PRO A 70 10.61 8.72 13.85
N ILE A 71 9.68 8.05 14.53
CA ILE A 71 8.27 8.01 14.13
C ILE A 71 7.66 9.40 14.29
N SER A 72 6.93 9.88 13.28
CA SER A 72 6.03 11.02 13.42
C SER A 72 4.64 10.53 13.82
N GLN A 73 4.25 10.79 15.07
CA GLN A 73 2.92 10.46 15.57
C GLN A 73 1.84 11.24 14.80
N LYS A 74 2.12 12.48 14.40
CA LYS A 74 1.19 13.28 13.58
C LYS A 74 0.89 12.62 12.24
N VAL A 75 1.92 12.12 11.54
CA VAL A 75 1.72 11.50 10.23
C VAL A 75 1.21 10.06 10.33
N THR A 76 1.60 9.34 11.38
CA THR A 76 1.20 7.94 11.59
C THR A 76 -0.20 7.83 12.16
N CYS A 77 -0.47 8.47 13.30
CA CYS A 77 -1.73 8.37 14.05
C CYS A 77 -2.78 9.39 13.58
N GLY A 78 -2.35 10.57 13.11
CA GLY A 78 -3.24 11.65 12.65
C GLY A 78 -4.09 11.30 11.42
N LYS A 79 -3.80 10.18 10.76
CA LYS A 79 -4.65 9.63 9.68
C LYS A 79 -5.98 9.10 10.19
N CYS A 80 -6.01 8.59 11.42
CA CYS A 80 -7.17 7.91 12.01
C CYS A 80 -7.69 8.63 13.27
N HIS A 81 -6.88 9.51 13.86
CA HIS A 81 -7.24 10.24 15.06
C HIS A 81 -7.08 11.74 14.83
N ASP A 82 -7.92 12.53 15.50
CA ASP A 82 -7.70 13.97 15.58
C ASP A 82 -6.44 14.23 16.42
N TYR A 83 -5.36 14.60 15.73
CA TYR A 83 -4.08 14.81 16.37
C TYR A 83 -4.07 16.06 17.26
N GLU A 84 -4.93 17.06 16.97
CA GLU A 84 -5.04 18.25 17.80
C GLU A 84 -5.67 17.94 19.16
N ILE A 85 -6.47 16.87 19.25
CA ILE A 85 -6.97 16.35 20.51
C ILE A 85 -5.85 15.58 21.23
N ILE A 86 -5.15 14.68 20.54
CA ILE A 86 -4.06 13.87 21.12
C ILE A 86 -2.96 14.74 21.72
N GLU A 87 -2.55 15.81 21.05
CA GLU A 87 -1.44 16.66 21.51
C GLU A 87 -1.78 17.45 22.79
N ARG A 88 -3.07 17.57 23.15
CA ARG A 88 -3.54 18.32 24.31
C ARG A 88 -3.73 17.47 25.57
N GLY A 89 -3.65 16.14 25.45
CA GLY A 89 -3.89 15.17 26.53
C GLY A 89 -5.36 14.96 26.86
#